data_AF-A0A1Y3MYM6-F1
#
_entry.id   AF-A0A1Y3MYM6-F1
#
_cell.length_a   1.000
_cell.length_b   1.000
_cell.length_c   1.000
_cell.angle_alpha   90.00
_cell.angle_beta   90.00
_cell.angle_gamma   90.00
#
_symmetry.space_group_name_H-M   'P 1'
#
loop_
_entity.id
_entity.type
_entity.pdbx_description
1 polymer ?
#
loop_
_entity_poly.entity_id
_entity_poly.type
_entity_poly.pdbx_seq_one_letter_code
_entity_poly.pdbx_strand_id
1 'polypeptide(L)'
;MCKYKFNNIVFLHLFKIIIFIFIDKISSEGTSVTTEYQFTNSLEQQKEIYIDGIVEIKSEINVLQKTVVSIKGDAEDGVLNFNNNFYGIYLDSIEQFYISNISIFGKITTNKIEKIYFKNVYIHGKIVAYNESKNAEYIFEDCKFVSPDREDRYAFEFYESNVTFKNCEFVGNKNIRNILFLWGNKDNLENKIEVHNTYFNGNNNSLCFNGNNSYIKITNSHFSNCRDYHLDHGY
;
A
#
# COMPACT_ATOMS: atom_id res chain seq x y z
N MET A 1 -1.09 -16.46 63.32
CA MET A 1 -1.26 -16.58 61.85
C MET A 1 -1.67 -15.23 61.28
N CYS A 2 -0.73 -14.47 60.68
CA CYS A 2 -1.06 -13.23 59.98
C CYS A 2 -1.77 -13.56 58.67
N LYS A 3 -3.07 -13.24 58.58
CA LYS A 3 -3.82 -13.29 57.32
C LYS A 3 -3.45 -12.05 56.51
N TYR A 4 -2.57 -12.20 55.53
CA TYR A 4 -2.32 -11.16 54.53
C TYR A 4 -3.61 -10.98 53.71
N LYS A 5 -4.37 -9.91 54.01
CA LYS A 5 -5.41 -9.43 53.10
C LYS A 5 -4.68 -8.82 51.91
N PHE A 6 -4.53 -9.61 50.85
CA PHE A 6 -4.11 -9.07 49.56
C PHE A 6 -5.06 -7.93 49.20
N ASN A 7 -4.51 -6.73 48.98
CA ASN A 7 -5.29 -5.55 48.67
C ASN A 7 -5.92 -5.76 47.27
N ASN A 8 -7.24 -5.94 47.22
CA ASN A 8 -7.98 -6.30 45.99
C ASN A 8 -7.65 -5.38 44.81
N ILE A 9 -7.30 -4.12 45.08
CA ILE A 9 -6.90 -3.14 44.06
C ILE A 9 -5.58 -3.54 43.38
N VAL A 10 -4.60 -3.99 44.17
CA VAL A 10 -3.28 -4.42 43.66
C VAL A 10 -3.42 -5.71 42.85
N PHE A 11 -4.28 -6.64 43.29
CA PHE A 11 -4.59 -7.85 42.52
C PHE A 11 -5.27 -7.53 41.18
N LEU A 12 -6.24 -6.61 41.17
CA LEU A 12 -6.90 -6.17 39.94
C LEU A 12 -5.94 -5.49 38.96
N HIS A 13 -4.98 -4.69 39.45
CA HIS A 13 -3.97 -4.07 38.60
C HIS A 13 -2.99 -5.09 38.02
N LEU A 14 -2.49 -6.02 38.85
CA LEU A 14 -1.64 -7.13 38.39
C LEU A 14 -2.37 -8.03 37.38
N PHE A 15 -3.65 -8.33 37.61
CA PHE A 15 -4.45 -9.14 36.70
C PHE A 15 -4.69 -8.44 35.35
N LYS A 16 -4.93 -7.12 35.35
CA LYS A 16 -4.99 -6.33 34.11
C LYS A 16 -3.67 -6.34 33.35
N ILE A 17 -2.54 -6.19 34.03
CA ILE A 17 -1.21 -6.25 33.41
C ILE A 17 -0.95 -7.65 32.82
N ILE A 18 -1.30 -8.72 33.53
CA ILE A 18 -1.17 -10.10 33.03
C ILE A 18 -2.05 -10.32 31.81
N ILE A 19 -3.31 -9.86 31.82
CA ILE A 19 -4.20 -9.93 30.64
C ILE A 19 -3.60 -9.14 29.47
N PHE A 20 -3.06 -7.93 29.71
CA PHE A 20 -2.44 -7.12 28.68
C PHE A 20 -1.21 -7.82 28.06
N ILE A 21 -0.33 -8.37 28.90
CA ILE A 21 0.83 -9.15 28.48
C ILE A 21 0.40 -10.41 27.70
N PHE A 22 -0.66 -11.10 28.13
CA PHE A 22 -1.17 -12.28 27.42
C PHE A 22 -1.82 -11.92 26.08
N ILE A 23 -2.55 -10.80 25.99
CA ILE A 23 -3.13 -10.30 24.74
C ILE A 23 -1.99 -9.92 23.78
N ASP A 24 -0.98 -9.18 24.24
CA ASP A 24 0.20 -8.81 23.45
C ASP A 24 1.02 -10.04 22.99
N LYS A 25 1.11 -11.08 23.83
CA LYS A 25 1.77 -12.35 23.47
C LYS A 25 0.97 -13.21 22.49
N ILE A 26 -0.35 -13.10 22.49
CA ILE A 26 -1.22 -13.80 21.53
C ILE A 26 -1.31 -13.00 20.20
N SER A 27 -0.95 -11.72 20.19
CA SER A 27 -1.15 -10.81 19.05
C SER A 27 0.09 -10.43 18.23
N SER A 28 1.13 -11.26 18.12
CA SER A 28 2.22 -10.93 17.17
C SER A 28 3.10 -12.08 16.65
N GLU A 29 2.67 -13.34 16.75
CA GLU A 29 3.34 -14.38 15.95
C GLU A 29 2.86 -14.25 14.50
N GLY A 30 3.68 -13.62 13.66
CA GLY A 30 3.39 -13.59 12.24
C GLY A 30 3.42 -14.99 11.65
N THR A 31 2.63 -15.20 10.60
CA THR A 31 2.35 -16.51 10.02
C THR A 31 2.93 -16.58 8.62
N SER A 32 3.76 -17.59 8.38
CA SER A 32 4.22 -17.93 7.03
C SER A 32 3.08 -18.55 6.22
N VAL A 33 2.88 -18.08 4.99
CA VAL A 33 1.79 -18.48 4.09
C VAL A 33 2.35 -18.88 2.73
N THR A 34 1.87 -20.01 2.21
CA THR A 34 2.25 -20.56 0.90
C THR A 34 1.03 -20.83 0.01
N THR A 35 -0.18 -20.51 0.49
CA THR A 35 -1.45 -20.78 -0.21
C THR A 35 -2.46 -19.64 -0.02
N GLU A 36 -3.39 -19.48 -0.98
CA GLU A 36 -4.49 -18.51 -0.91
C GLU A 36 -5.29 -18.63 0.38
N TYR A 37 -5.62 -19.86 0.81
CA TYR A 37 -6.38 -20.10 2.06
C TYR A 37 -5.64 -19.61 3.31
N GLN A 38 -4.34 -19.86 3.42
CA GLN A 38 -3.54 -19.39 4.56
C GLN A 38 -3.42 -17.86 4.56
N PHE A 39 -3.28 -17.26 3.38
CA PHE A 39 -3.21 -15.82 3.20
C PHE A 39 -4.51 -15.15 3.65
N THR A 40 -5.66 -15.60 3.13
CA THR A 40 -6.96 -15.03 3.49
C THR A 40 -7.30 -15.24 4.97
N ASN A 41 -7.07 -16.43 5.52
CA ASN A 41 -7.30 -16.67 6.95
C ASN A 41 -6.39 -15.81 7.85
N SER A 42 -5.13 -15.57 7.44
CA SER A 42 -4.23 -14.70 8.21
C SER A 42 -4.64 -13.22 8.17
N LEU A 43 -5.15 -12.74 7.03
CA LEU A 43 -5.76 -11.40 6.90
C LEU A 43 -6.97 -11.23 7.81
N GLU A 44 -7.84 -12.24 7.88
CA GLU A 44 -9.01 -12.22 8.76
C GLU A 44 -8.61 -12.12 10.23
N GLN A 45 -7.59 -12.89 10.63
CA GLN A 45 -7.04 -12.94 11.98
C GLN A 45 -6.17 -11.73 12.34
N GLN A 46 -5.93 -10.79 11.42
CA GLN A 46 -5.07 -9.61 11.61
C GLN A 46 -3.65 -9.98 12.08
N LYS A 47 -3.12 -11.10 11.57
CA LYS A 47 -1.75 -11.48 11.84
C LYS A 47 -0.80 -10.73 10.90
N GLU A 48 0.45 -10.58 11.34
CA GLU A 48 1.52 -10.28 10.40
C GLU A 48 1.70 -11.49 9.46
N ILE A 49 1.82 -11.23 8.17
CA ILE A 49 1.82 -12.26 7.13
C ILE A 49 3.21 -12.32 6.50
N TYR A 50 3.82 -13.49 6.48
CA TYR A 50 5.08 -13.77 5.79
C TYR A 50 4.80 -14.60 4.53
N ILE A 51 5.07 -14.06 3.36
CA ILE A 51 4.89 -14.76 2.07
C ILE A 51 6.12 -15.62 1.82
N ASP A 52 5.94 -16.94 1.85
CA ASP A 52 7.00 -17.92 1.56
C ASP A 52 6.76 -18.51 0.16
N GLY A 53 7.65 -18.14 -0.77
CA GLY A 53 7.53 -18.48 -2.19
C GLY A 53 6.38 -17.77 -2.90
N ILE A 54 5.66 -18.50 -3.76
CA ILE A 54 4.59 -17.95 -4.61
C ILE A 54 3.22 -18.34 -4.07
N VAL A 55 2.40 -17.34 -3.74
CA VAL A 55 1.00 -17.50 -3.37
C VAL A 55 0.12 -17.10 -4.55
N GLU A 56 -0.50 -18.10 -5.18
CA GLU A 56 -1.45 -17.94 -6.28
C GLU A 56 -2.85 -17.60 -5.75
N ILE A 57 -3.34 -16.41 -6.06
CA ILE A 57 -4.66 -15.91 -5.66
C ILE A 57 -5.60 -15.95 -6.86
N LYS A 58 -6.67 -16.74 -6.76
CA LYS A 58 -7.60 -16.99 -7.89
C LYS A 58 -8.81 -16.08 -7.89
N SER A 59 -9.01 -15.28 -6.84
CA SER A 59 -10.18 -14.44 -6.64
C SER A 59 -9.82 -13.05 -6.09
N GLU A 60 -10.74 -12.10 -6.19
CA GLU A 60 -10.57 -10.80 -5.55
C GLU A 60 -10.59 -10.93 -4.02
N ILE A 61 -9.65 -10.27 -3.35
CA ILE A 61 -9.55 -10.28 -1.88
C ILE A 61 -10.05 -8.94 -1.36
N ASN A 62 -11.04 -8.99 -0.47
CA ASN A 62 -11.57 -7.82 0.22
C ASN A 62 -11.10 -7.81 1.67
N VAL A 63 -10.43 -6.74 2.07
CA VAL A 63 -9.96 -6.52 3.45
C VAL A 63 -10.63 -5.27 3.97
N LEU A 64 -11.53 -5.46 4.93
CA LEU A 64 -12.42 -4.42 5.42
C LEU A 64 -12.18 -4.19 6.92
N GLN A 65 -12.21 -2.93 7.35
CA GLN A 65 -12.31 -2.53 8.75
C GLN A 65 -11.23 -3.18 9.64
N LYS A 66 -9.96 -2.98 9.28
CA LYS A 66 -8.80 -3.47 10.05
C LYS A 66 -8.00 -2.29 10.57
N THR A 67 -7.42 -2.43 11.76
CA THR A 67 -6.51 -1.41 12.29
C THR A 67 -5.17 -1.49 11.56
N VAL A 68 -4.54 -2.66 11.57
CA VAL A 68 -3.22 -2.87 10.95
C VAL A 68 -3.25 -4.10 10.07
N VAL A 69 -2.67 -3.98 8.88
CA VAL A 69 -2.37 -5.11 7.99
C VAL A 69 -0.90 -5.03 7.61
N SER A 70 -0.15 -6.11 7.84
CA SER A 70 1.27 -6.18 7.51
C SER A 70 1.58 -7.44 6.71
N ILE A 71 2.14 -7.27 5.51
CA ILE A 71 2.51 -8.34 4.59
C ILE A 71 4.00 -8.19 4.26
N LYS A 72 4.78 -9.25 4.46
CA LYS A 72 6.23 -9.24 4.26
C LYS A 72 6.66 -10.47 3.48
N GLY A 73 7.71 -10.38 2.68
CA GLY A 73 8.34 -11.56 2.10
C GLY A 73 9.23 -12.25 3.12
N ASP A 74 9.15 -13.57 3.18
CA ASP A 74 10.14 -14.39 3.86
C ASP A 74 11.26 -14.67 2.86
N ALA A 75 12.41 -13.99 3.01
CA ALA A 75 13.47 -13.89 2.00
C ALA A 75 13.07 -13.17 0.68
N GLU A 76 14.04 -12.93 -0.22
CA GLU A 76 13.92 -12.04 -1.41
C GLU A 76 12.88 -12.48 -2.47
N ASP A 77 12.18 -13.61 -2.25
CA ASP A 77 11.39 -14.30 -3.27
C ASP A 77 9.88 -14.38 -2.98
N GLY A 78 9.36 -13.64 -1.99
CA GLY A 78 7.92 -13.63 -1.70
C GLY A 78 7.10 -13.04 -2.85
N VAL A 79 6.16 -13.81 -3.41
CA VAL A 79 5.31 -13.39 -4.54
C VAL A 79 3.83 -13.56 -4.23
N LEU A 80 3.05 -12.49 -4.41
CA LEU A 80 1.60 -12.52 -4.51
C LEU A 80 1.18 -12.44 -5.98
N ASN A 81 0.63 -13.52 -6.54
CA ASN A 81 0.21 -13.58 -7.93
C ASN A 81 -1.32 -13.64 -8.04
N PHE A 82 -1.94 -12.54 -8.48
CA PHE A 82 -3.39 -12.45 -8.66
C PHE A 82 -3.77 -12.82 -10.09
N ASN A 83 -3.68 -14.13 -10.39
CA ASN A 83 -4.11 -14.83 -11.62
C ASN A 83 -4.27 -13.91 -12.86
N ASN A 84 -3.16 -13.64 -13.55
CA ASN A 84 -3.10 -12.83 -14.79
C ASN A 84 -3.52 -11.36 -14.64
N ASN A 85 -3.29 -10.73 -13.47
CA ASN A 85 -3.56 -9.31 -13.23
C ASN A 85 -5.04 -8.89 -13.35
N PHE A 86 -5.98 -9.84 -13.39
CA PHE A 86 -7.42 -9.53 -13.43
C PHE A 86 -7.94 -9.10 -12.07
N TYR A 87 -7.49 -9.77 -11.01
CA TYR A 87 -7.90 -9.55 -9.64
C TYR A 87 -6.87 -8.74 -8.86
N GLY A 88 -7.19 -8.50 -7.60
CA GLY A 88 -6.36 -7.71 -6.73
C GLY A 88 -6.83 -7.78 -5.30
N ILE A 89 -6.24 -6.91 -4.48
CA ILE A 89 -6.67 -6.65 -3.12
C ILE A 89 -7.42 -5.31 -3.06
N TYR A 90 -8.63 -5.34 -2.52
CA TYR A 90 -9.41 -4.17 -2.17
C TYR A 90 -9.30 -3.95 -0.66
N LEU A 91 -8.78 -2.78 -0.26
CA LEU A 91 -8.55 -2.39 1.12
C LEU A 91 -9.48 -1.23 1.45
N ASP A 92 -10.38 -1.40 2.43
CA ASP A 92 -11.35 -0.38 2.84
C ASP A 92 -11.33 -0.17 4.35
N SER A 93 -11.28 1.10 4.76
CA SER A 93 -11.37 1.51 6.16
C SER A 93 -10.27 0.85 6.99
N ILE A 94 -9.02 1.06 6.55
CA ILE A 94 -7.80 0.51 7.16
C ILE A 94 -6.99 1.67 7.75
N GLU A 95 -6.61 1.61 9.02
CA GLU A 95 -5.77 2.68 9.60
C GLU A 95 -4.35 2.61 9.01
N GLN A 96 -3.72 1.43 9.04
CA GLN A 96 -2.34 1.26 8.58
C GLN A 96 -2.16 -0.01 7.73
N PHE A 97 -1.60 0.16 6.53
CA PHE A 97 -1.22 -0.93 5.64
C PHE A 97 0.28 -0.90 5.34
N TYR A 98 0.96 -2.00 5.66
CA TYR A 98 2.41 -2.16 5.49
C TYR A 98 2.71 -3.34 4.58
N ILE A 99 3.55 -3.11 3.58
CA ILE A 99 3.99 -4.15 2.67
C ILE A 99 5.47 -4.01 2.33
N SER A 100 6.22 -5.10 2.42
CA SER A 100 7.66 -5.02 2.16
C SER A 100 8.30 -6.32 1.68
N ASN A 101 9.35 -6.19 0.88
CA ASN A 101 10.17 -7.31 0.38
C ASN A 101 9.35 -8.36 -0.38
N ILE A 102 8.36 -7.93 -1.18
CA ILE A 102 7.58 -8.85 -2.00
C ILE A 102 7.40 -8.35 -3.43
N SER A 103 7.10 -9.28 -4.33
CA SER A 103 6.59 -9.01 -5.66
C SER A 103 5.08 -9.18 -5.71
N ILE A 104 4.37 -8.27 -6.37
CA ILE A 104 2.92 -8.29 -6.53
C ILE A 104 2.59 -8.22 -8.03
N PHE A 105 1.90 -9.23 -8.52
CA PHE A 105 1.35 -9.27 -9.87
C PHE A 105 -0.16 -9.14 -9.77
N GLY A 106 -0.68 -7.91 -9.87
CA GLY A 106 -2.10 -7.66 -9.66
C GLY A 106 -2.49 -6.20 -9.44
N LYS A 107 -3.74 -6.01 -9.00
CA LYS A 107 -4.29 -4.69 -8.66
C LYS A 107 -4.30 -4.47 -7.14
N ILE A 108 -4.00 -3.25 -6.70
CA ILE A 108 -4.28 -2.80 -5.33
C ILE A 108 -5.27 -1.65 -5.42
N THR A 109 -6.39 -1.77 -4.74
CA THR A 109 -7.39 -0.70 -4.66
C THR A 109 -7.58 -0.30 -3.20
N THR A 110 -7.55 0.99 -2.90
CA THR A 110 -7.67 1.49 -1.54
C THR A 110 -8.80 2.51 -1.43
N ASN A 111 -9.52 2.42 -0.31
CA ASN A 111 -10.57 3.34 0.08
C ASN A 111 -10.46 3.61 1.59
N LYS A 112 -10.66 4.86 2.03
CA LYS A 112 -10.64 5.24 3.46
C LYS A 112 -9.44 4.66 4.21
N ILE A 113 -8.24 4.86 3.68
CA ILE A 113 -7.00 4.47 4.36
C ILE A 113 -6.31 5.70 4.95
N GLU A 114 -5.82 5.60 6.18
CA GLU A 114 -5.07 6.70 6.80
C GLU A 114 -3.59 6.67 6.39
N LYS A 115 -2.93 5.49 6.45
CA LYS A 115 -1.52 5.35 6.11
C LYS A 115 -1.20 4.08 5.34
N ILE A 116 -0.40 4.25 4.29
CA ILE A 116 0.16 3.18 3.47
C ILE A 116 1.67 3.33 3.40
N TYR A 117 2.37 2.21 3.60
CA TYR A 117 3.81 2.14 3.45
C TYR A 117 4.25 0.90 2.67
N PHE A 118 4.93 1.13 1.55
CA PHE A 118 5.53 0.12 0.70
C PHE A 118 7.05 0.28 0.75
N LYS A 119 7.79 -0.80 1.04
CA LYS A 119 9.25 -0.78 1.07
C LYS A 119 9.85 -1.97 0.33
N ASN A 120 10.75 -1.71 -0.63
CA ASN A 120 11.40 -2.78 -1.39
C ASN A 120 10.36 -3.74 -2.01
N VAL A 121 9.38 -3.17 -2.71
CA VAL A 121 8.28 -3.92 -3.34
C VAL A 121 8.40 -3.79 -4.86
N TYR A 122 8.27 -4.91 -5.55
CA TYR A 122 8.06 -4.94 -6.99
C TYR A 122 6.56 -5.09 -7.29
N ILE A 123 6.00 -4.21 -8.11
CA ILE A 123 4.60 -4.32 -8.54
C ILE A 123 4.55 -4.33 -10.06
N HIS A 124 3.99 -5.38 -10.63
CA HIS A 124 3.57 -5.41 -12.02
C HIS A 124 2.05 -5.40 -12.07
N GLY A 125 1.47 -4.23 -12.33
CA GLY A 125 0.03 -4.07 -12.23
C GLY A 125 -0.40 -2.63 -11.96
N LYS A 126 -1.46 -2.46 -11.18
CA LYS A 126 -2.14 -1.18 -10.99
C LYS A 126 -2.38 -0.85 -9.52
N ILE A 127 -2.15 0.39 -9.11
CA ILE A 127 -2.64 0.91 -7.82
C ILE A 127 -3.68 2.00 -8.06
N VAL A 128 -4.81 1.91 -7.36
CA VAL A 128 -5.88 2.92 -7.37
C VAL A 128 -6.29 3.29 -5.96
N ALA A 129 -6.24 4.58 -5.63
CA ALA A 129 -6.57 5.10 -4.31
C ALA A 129 -7.71 6.12 -4.38
N TYR A 130 -8.94 5.69 -4.10
CA TYR A 130 -10.17 6.51 -4.15
C TYR A 130 -10.42 7.31 -2.86
N ASN A 131 -9.36 7.77 -2.19
CA ASN A 131 -9.45 8.06 -0.77
C ASN A 131 -10.35 9.26 -0.44
N GLU A 132 -11.45 8.99 0.28
CA GLU A 132 -12.30 10.04 0.88
C GLU A 132 -11.72 10.60 2.20
N SER A 133 -10.67 9.96 2.75
CA SER A 133 -10.06 10.39 4.01
C SER A 133 -9.11 11.57 3.77
N LYS A 134 -9.42 12.71 4.37
CA LYS A 134 -8.57 13.90 4.34
C LYS A 134 -7.22 13.56 4.98
N ASN A 135 -6.13 13.75 4.24
CA ASN A 135 -4.72 13.58 4.65
C ASN A 135 -4.16 12.16 4.65
N ALA A 136 -4.75 11.23 3.90
CA ALA A 136 -4.14 9.92 3.74
C ALA A 136 -2.69 9.99 3.25
N GLU A 137 -1.81 9.27 3.92
CA GLU A 137 -0.37 9.27 3.66
C GLU A 137 0.04 7.98 2.94
N TYR A 138 0.53 8.13 1.71
CA TYR A 138 1.06 7.05 0.89
C TYR A 138 2.56 7.23 0.74
N ILE A 139 3.34 6.28 1.24
CA ILE A 139 4.80 6.31 1.17
C ILE A 139 5.30 5.05 0.45
N PHE A 140 6.15 5.26 -0.54
CA PHE A 140 6.80 4.22 -1.32
C PHE A 140 8.31 4.44 -1.26
N GLU A 141 9.07 3.45 -0.79
CA GLU A 141 10.52 3.50 -0.65
C GLU A 141 11.17 2.30 -1.33
N ASP A 142 12.18 2.55 -2.16
CA ASP A 142 12.95 1.51 -2.86
C ASP A 142 12.06 0.56 -3.68
N CYS A 143 10.96 1.05 -4.24
CA CYS A 143 9.97 0.24 -4.97
C CYS A 143 10.17 0.30 -6.49
N LYS A 144 9.82 -0.78 -7.18
CA LYS A 144 9.77 -0.84 -8.65
C LYS A 144 8.36 -1.11 -9.13
N PHE A 145 7.92 -0.32 -10.09
CA PHE A 145 6.56 -0.31 -10.61
C PHE A 145 6.58 -0.53 -12.12
N VAL A 146 5.91 -1.58 -12.58
CA VAL A 146 5.74 -1.91 -14.00
C VAL A 146 4.26 -1.83 -14.34
N SER A 147 3.96 -1.06 -15.37
CA SER A 147 2.59 -0.83 -15.83
C SER A 147 1.91 -2.13 -16.26
N PRO A 148 0.58 -2.23 -16.12
CA PRO A 148 -0.13 -3.47 -16.44
C PRO A 148 -0.09 -3.75 -17.95
N ASP A 149 -0.13 -5.03 -18.33
CA ASP A 149 -0.08 -5.45 -19.73
C ASP A 149 -1.41 -5.28 -20.47
N ARG A 150 -2.49 -4.96 -19.75
CA ARG A 150 -3.81 -4.66 -20.30
C ARG A 150 -3.96 -3.17 -20.60
N GLU A 151 -4.84 -2.84 -21.55
CA GLU A 151 -5.21 -1.45 -21.82
C GLU A 151 -5.86 -0.82 -20.58
N ASP A 152 -5.29 0.29 -20.13
CA ASP A 152 -5.81 1.09 -19.03
C ASP A 152 -5.47 2.56 -19.28
N ARG A 153 -6.12 3.49 -18.58
CA ARG A 153 -5.72 4.90 -18.68
C ARG A 153 -4.47 5.18 -17.85
N TYR A 154 -4.38 4.56 -16.68
CA TYR A 154 -3.38 4.88 -15.66
C TYR A 154 -2.84 3.61 -15.00
N ALA A 155 -1.53 3.55 -14.72
CA ALA A 155 -0.98 2.49 -13.87
C ALA A 155 -1.11 2.82 -12.38
N PHE A 156 -0.95 4.10 -12.02
CA PHE A 156 -1.07 4.58 -10.64
C PHE A 156 -2.01 5.77 -10.62
N GLU A 157 -3.05 5.67 -9.80
CA GLU A 157 -4.12 6.66 -9.74
C GLU A 157 -4.43 6.99 -8.29
N PHE A 158 -4.19 8.23 -7.88
CA PHE A 158 -4.41 8.68 -6.51
C PHE A 158 -5.33 9.88 -6.48
N TYR A 159 -6.36 9.82 -5.63
CA TYR A 159 -7.31 10.90 -5.38
C TYR A 159 -7.04 11.48 -3.99
N GLU A 160 -6.94 12.81 -3.90
CA GLU A 160 -6.94 13.55 -2.62
C GLU A 160 -5.97 12.97 -1.55
N SER A 161 -4.72 12.71 -1.96
CA SER A 161 -3.74 11.94 -1.18
C SER A 161 -2.40 12.65 -1.05
N ASN A 162 -1.76 12.48 0.11
CA ASN A 162 -0.37 12.87 0.33
C ASN A 162 0.53 11.71 -0.08
N VAL A 163 1.32 11.89 -1.14
CA VAL A 163 2.07 10.79 -1.75
C VAL A 163 3.56 11.11 -1.77
N THR A 164 4.37 10.20 -1.25
CA THR A 164 5.83 10.30 -1.24
C THR A 164 6.45 9.09 -1.92
N PHE A 165 7.29 9.32 -2.93
CA PHE A 165 8.10 8.30 -3.59
C PHE A 165 9.59 8.58 -3.32
N LYS A 166 10.33 7.59 -2.82
CA LYS A 166 11.78 7.69 -2.59
C LYS A 166 12.50 6.52 -3.24
N ASN A 167 13.53 6.81 -4.03
CA ASN A 167 14.37 5.82 -4.70
C ASN A 167 13.55 4.79 -5.51
N CYS A 168 12.46 5.22 -6.14
CA CYS A 168 11.59 4.30 -6.88
C CYS A 168 11.95 4.24 -8.37
N GLU A 169 11.50 3.18 -9.03
CA GLU A 169 11.56 3.02 -10.49
C GLU A 169 10.15 2.82 -11.06
N PHE A 170 9.81 3.57 -12.10
CA PHE A 170 8.54 3.47 -12.81
C PHE A 170 8.79 3.11 -14.29
N VAL A 171 8.15 2.03 -14.74
CA VAL A 171 8.25 1.53 -16.11
C VAL A 171 6.87 1.51 -16.78
N GLY A 172 6.68 2.44 -17.71
CA GLY A 172 5.53 2.57 -18.60
C GLY A 172 5.57 1.60 -19.78
N ASN A 173 4.40 1.24 -20.29
CA ASN A 173 4.26 0.48 -21.54
C ASN A 173 3.19 1.11 -22.44
N LYS A 174 3.09 0.66 -23.70
CA LYS A 174 2.17 1.23 -24.69
C LYS A 174 0.67 1.09 -24.36
N ASN A 175 0.30 0.31 -23.35
CA ASN A 175 -1.08 -0.01 -23.01
C ASN A 175 -1.70 1.01 -22.05
N ILE A 176 -0.90 1.92 -21.49
CA ILE A 176 -1.37 2.98 -20.60
C ILE A 176 -1.19 4.38 -21.22
N ARG A 177 -1.93 5.37 -20.74
CA ARG A 177 -1.72 6.79 -21.14
C ARG A 177 -0.74 7.48 -20.21
N ASN A 178 -0.94 7.35 -18.90
CA ASN A 178 -0.07 7.96 -17.88
C ASN A 178 0.44 6.88 -16.92
N ILE A 179 1.71 6.97 -16.53
CA ILE A 179 2.27 6.09 -15.52
C ILE A 179 1.69 6.49 -14.16
N LEU A 180 1.95 7.71 -13.71
CA LEU A 180 1.42 8.25 -12.46
C LEU A 180 0.40 9.38 -12.73
N PHE A 181 -0.81 9.20 -12.21
CA PHE A 181 -1.90 10.15 -12.28
C PHE A 181 -2.36 10.53 -10.88
N LEU A 182 -2.36 11.84 -10.59
CA LEU A 182 -2.75 12.40 -9.30
C LEU A 182 -3.93 13.36 -9.52
N TRP A 183 -5.10 12.98 -9.03
CA TRP A 183 -6.34 13.74 -9.13
C TRP A 183 -6.56 14.60 -7.88
N GLY A 184 -6.90 15.86 -8.09
CA GLY A 184 -7.40 16.82 -7.11
C GLY A 184 -8.65 17.50 -7.68
N ASN A 185 -9.60 17.84 -6.81
CA ASN A 185 -10.81 18.56 -7.19
C ASN A 185 -10.60 20.08 -7.00
N LYS A 186 -11.31 20.90 -7.79
CA LYS A 186 -11.31 22.37 -7.67
C LYS A 186 -11.78 22.85 -6.29
N ASP A 187 -12.68 22.10 -5.66
CA ASP A 187 -13.35 22.51 -4.42
C ASP A 187 -12.75 21.91 -3.14
N ASN A 188 -11.87 20.91 -3.24
CA ASN A 188 -11.30 20.23 -2.07
C ASN A 188 -9.91 19.64 -2.34
N LEU A 189 -9.03 19.96 -1.38
CA LEU A 189 -7.76 19.33 -1.00
C LEU A 189 -6.47 19.71 -1.74
N GLU A 190 -5.51 20.11 -0.90
CA GLU A 190 -4.10 20.27 -1.19
C GLU A 190 -3.47 18.88 -1.23
N ASN A 191 -3.12 18.38 -2.41
CA ASN A 191 -2.27 17.19 -2.48
C ASN A 191 -0.84 17.58 -2.14
N LYS A 192 -0.21 16.92 -1.18
CA LYS A 192 1.25 16.98 -1.00
C LYS A 192 1.90 15.83 -1.75
N ILE A 193 2.63 16.13 -2.81
CA ILE A 193 3.33 15.14 -3.62
C ILE A 193 4.83 15.38 -3.56
N GLU A 194 5.56 14.35 -3.16
CA GLU A 194 7.01 14.38 -3.00
C GLU A 194 7.64 13.22 -3.77
N VAL A 195 8.58 13.52 -4.67
CA VAL A 195 9.28 12.53 -5.50
C VAL A 195 10.78 12.76 -5.38
N HIS A 196 11.51 11.77 -4.87
CA HIS A 196 12.92 11.88 -4.55
C HIS A 196 13.73 10.73 -5.12
N ASN A 197 14.79 11.05 -5.87
CA ASN A 197 15.72 10.06 -6.44
C ASN A 197 15.01 8.96 -7.27
N THR A 198 13.94 9.32 -7.97
CA THR A 198 13.08 8.36 -8.68
C THR A 198 13.39 8.36 -10.17
N TYR A 199 13.34 7.20 -10.80
CA TYR A 199 13.51 7.03 -12.25
C TYR A 199 12.18 6.69 -12.92
N PHE A 200 11.83 7.42 -13.98
CA PHE A 200 10.67 7.16 -14.82
C PHE A 200 11.13 6.78 -16.23
N ASN A 201 10.59 5.71 -16.79
CA ASN A 201 10.87 5.27 -18.15
C ASN A 201 9.64 4.74 -18.87
N GLY A 202 9.42 5.16 -20.11
CA GLY A 202 8.39 4.60 -20.97
C GLY A 202 7.70 5.64 -21.86
N ASN A 203 7.21 5.21 -23.02
CA ASN A 203 6.61 6.07 -24.06
C ASN A 203 5.20 6.60 -23.71
N ASN A 204 5.00 6.98 -22.45
CA ASN A 204 3.75 7.45 -21.85
C ASN A 204 3.99 8.81 -21.21
N ASN A 205 2.93 9.46 -20.76
CA ASN A 205 3.10 10.55 -19.81
C ASN A 205 3.60 9.94 -18.48
N SER A 206 4.75 10.38 -18.01
CA SER A 206 5.36 9.93 -16.78
C SER A 206 4.52 10.33 -15.57
N LEU A 207 4.08 11.59 -15.55
CA LEU A 207 3.48 12.23 -14.40
C LEU A 207 2.42 13.23 -14.85
N CYS A 208 1.19 13.03 -14.37
CA CYS A 208 0.07 13.92 -14.63
C CYS A 208 -0.56 14.35 -13.31
N PHE A 209 -0.72 15.66 -13.15
CA PHE A 209 -1.34 16.27 -11.99
C PHE A 209 -2.55 17.07 -12.46
N ASN A 210 -3.70 16.84 -11.83
CA ASN A 210 -4.89 17.64 -12.04
C ASN A 210 -5.30 18.24 -10.68
N GLY A 211 -5.16 19.55 -10.48
CA GLY A 211 -5.55 20.20 -9.22
C GLY A 211 -5.02 21.64 -9.09
N ASN A 212 -5.76 22.49 -8.37
CA ASN A 212 -5.47 23.92 -8.28
C ASN A 212 -4.47 24.29 -7.15
N ASN A 213 -4.38 23.51 -6.07
CA ASN A 213 -3.61 23.84 -4.87
C ASN A 213 -2.70 22.70 -4.39
N SER A 214 -1.95 22.04 -5.28
CA SER A 214 -1.05 20.94 -4.89
C SER A 214 0.36 21.45 -4.56
N TYR A 215 0.95 20.97 -3.45
CA TYR A 215 2.39 21.09 -3.21
C TYR A 215 3.10 19.94 -3.91
N ILE A 216 3.88 20.25 -4.95
CA ILE A 216 4.62 19.24 -5.71
C ILE A 216 6.10 19.54 -5.60
N LYS A 217 6.87 18.56 -5.09
CA LYS A 217 8.33 18.63 -5.01
C LYS A 217 8.96 17.42 -5.65
N ILE A 218 9.74 17.64 -6.71
CA ILE A 218 10.50 16.61 -7.41
C ILE A 218 11.99 16.96 -7.28
N THR A 219 12.81 16.05 -6.76
CA THR A 219 14.25 16.30 -6.55
C THR A 219 15.07 15.08 -6.96
N ASN A 220 16.18 15.33 -7.68
CA ASN A 220 17.13 14.29 -8.11
C ASN A 220 16.49 13.12 -8.87
N SER A 221 15.37 13.36 -9.54
CA SER A 221 14.65 12.35 -10.33
C SER A 221 15.03 12.44 -11.80
N HIS A 222 14.93 11.31 -12.51
CA HIS A 222 15.30 11.20 -13.91
C HIS A 222 14.15 10.64 -14.74
N PHE A 223 13.96 11.17 -15.95
CA PHE A 223 12.88 10.83 -16.86
C PHE A 223 13.47 10.47 -18.22
N SER A 224 13.20 9.25 -18.70
CA SER A 224 13.74 8.72 -19.96
C SER A 224 12.61 8.19 -20.86
N ASN A 225 12.65 8.51 -22.15
CA ASN A 225 11.65 8.08 -23.14
C ASN A 225 10.19 8.49 -22.82
N CYS A 226 9.98 9.42 -21.89
CA CYS A 226 8.66 9.91 -21.53
C CYS A 226 8.12 10.83 -22.62
N ARG A 227 6.82 10.67 -22.91
CA ARG A 227 6.13 11.46 -23.93
C ARG A 227 5.63 12.80 -23.40
N ASP A 228 5.46 12.95 -22.08
CA ASP A 228 5.14 14.18 -21.33
C ASP A 228 4.63 15.35 -22.16
N TYR A 229 3.50 15.13 -22.86
CA TYR A 229 3.04 16.10 -23.85
C TYR A 229 2.26 17.26 -23.24
N HIS A 230 1.73 17.12 -22.01
CA HIS A 230 0.89 18.14 -21.40
C HIS A 230 0.90 18.05 -19.86
N LEU A 231 1.28 19.14 -19.19
CA LEU A 231 0.67 19.50 -17.92
C LEU A 231 -0.78 19.89 -18.26
N ASP A 232 -1.70 18.96 -18.11
CA ASP A 232 -3.13 19.23 -18.28
C ASP A 232 -3.60 20.03 -17.06
N HIS A 233 -3.38 21.35 -17.10
CA HIS A 233 -3.97 22.27 -16.15
C HIS A 233 -5.49 22.23 -16.40
N GLY A 234 -6.18 21.41 -15.61
CA GLY A 234 -7.61 21.17 -15.76
C GLY A 234 -8.39 22.47 -16.02
N TYR A 235 -9.23 22.43 -17.05
CA TYR A 235 -10.21 23.48 -17.36
C TYR A 235 -11.07 23.83 -16.16
#